data_AF-A0A2H0AK81-F1
#
_entry.id   AF-A0A2H0AK81-F1
#
_cell.length_a   1.000
_cell.length_b   1.000
_cell.length_c   1.000
_cell.angle_alpha   90.00
_cell.angle_beta   90.00
_cell.angle_gamma   90.00
#
_symmetry.space_group_name_H-M   'P 1'
#
loop_
_entity.id
_entity.type
_entity.pdbx_description
1 polymer ?
#
loop_
_entity_poly.entity_id
_entity_poly.type
_entity_poly.pdbx_seq_one_letter_code
_entity_poly.pdbx_strand_id
1 'polypeptide(L)' 'MSDSCCNGGPDLMILSCSGGSNVGQLANQAAAELTQEGFGKMFCLAGIGGHLSGFVQSAKDVPAMVA' A
#
# COMPACT_ATOMS: atom_id res chain seq x y z
N MET A 1 -22.14 23.36 1.58
CA MET A 1 -22.07 22.16 0.71
C MET A 1 -20.86 22.33 -0.18
N SER A 2 -19.75 21.72 0.22
CA SER A 2 -18.54 21.63 -0.59
C SER A 2 -17.97 20.24 -0.36
N ASP A 3 -18.57 19.32 -1.13
CA ASP A 3 -17.93 18.21 -1.82
C ASP A 3 -16.94 17.33 -1.04
N SER A 4 -17.48 16.29 -0.42
CA SER A 4 -16.81 15.00 -0.11
C SER A 4 -16.42 14.24 -1.39
N CYS A 5 -15.88 14.92 -2.40
CA CYS A 5 -15.48 14.33 -3.69
C CYS A 5 -14.03 13.80 -3.68
N CYS A 6 -13.28 14.09 -2.61
CA CYS A 6 -11.88 13.70 -2.43
C CYS A 6 -11.68 12.76 -1.24
N ASN A 7 -12.57 11.78 -1.01
CA ASN A 7 -12.27 10.71 -0.07
C ASN A 7 -11.19 9.84 -0.75
N GLY A 8 -9.93 10.28 -0.58
CA GLY A 8 -8.74 9.65 -1.11
C GLY A 8 -8.81 8.17 -0.82
N GLY A 9 -8.63 7.34 -1.84
CA GLY A 9 -8.73 5.88 -1.65
C GLY A 9 -7.84 5.45 -0.47
N PRO A 10 -8.16 4.30 0.14
CA PRO A 10 -8.00 4.04 1.56
C PRO A 10 -6.69 4.55 2.16
N ASP A 11 -6.81 5.17 3.33
CA ASP A 11 -5.75 5.76 4.17
C ASP A 11 -4.66 4.77 4.64
N LEU A 12 -4.76 3.50 4.22
CA LEU A 12 -3.83 2.43 4.56
C LEU A 12 -2.97 2.04 3.36
N MET A 13 -1.65 2.25 3.49
CA MET A 13 -0.66 1.67 2.59
C MET A 13 -0.36 0.23 3.02
N ILE A 14 -0.50 -0.71 2.08
CA ILE A 14 -0.17 -2.11 2.29
C ILE A 14 1.16 -2.40 1.58
N LEU A 15 2.18 -2.75 2.35
CA LEU A 15 3.43 -3.30 1.85
C LEU A 15 3.38 -4.80 2.10
N SER A 16 3.63 -5.60 1.07
CA SER A 16 3.69 -7.05 1.20
C SER A 16 5.01 -7.58 0.65
N CYS A 17 5.57 -8.57 1.33
CA CYS A 17 6.69 -9.33 0.80
C CYS A 17 6.19 -10.30 -0.26
N SER A 18 6.16 -9.87 -1.53
CA SER A 18 5.63 -10.69 -2.64
C SER A 18 6.53 -11.88 -3.04
N GLY A 19 7.56 -12.25 -2.27
CA GLY A 19 8.51 -13.29 -2.68
C GLY A 19 9.38 -13.91 -1.57
N GLY A 20 10.23 -14.86 -1.96
CA GLY A 20 11.24 -15.51 -1.11
C GLY A 20 10.77 -16.72 -0.29
N SER A 21 9.47 -16.88 -0.08
CA SER A 21 8.89 -18.04 0.63
C SER A 21 7.42 -18.27 0.27
N ASN A 22 6.89 -19.43 0.65
CA ASN A 22 5.45 -19.72 0.59
C ASN A 22 4.63 -18.75 1.46
N VAL A 23 5.15 -18.34 2.61
CA VAL A 23 4.50 -17.33 3.48
C VAL A 23 4.42 -15.98 2.78
N GLY A 24 5.45 -15.58 2.03
CA GLY A 24 5.42 -14.35 1.22
C GLY A 24 4.35 -14.39 0.12
N GLN A 25 4.19 -15.52 -0.57
CA GLN A 25 3.12 -15.69 -1.55
C GLN A 25 1.72 -15.59 -0.91
N LEU A 26 1.52 -16.17 0.27
CA LEU A 26 0.27 -16.05 1.03
C LEU A 26 0.01 -14.62 1.50
N ALA A 27 1.04 -13.92 2.00
CA ALA A 27 0.94 -12.52 2.40
C ALA A 27 0.58 -11.62 1.21
N ASN A 28 1.14 -11.88 0.03
CA ASN A 28 0.79 -11.18 -1.20
C ASN A 28 -0.66 -11.41 -1.61
N GLN A 29 -1.16 -12.65 -1.52
CA GLN A 29 -2.55 -12.97 -1.81
C GLN A 29 -3.50 -12.19 -0.87
N ALA A 30 -3.21 -12.21 0.44
CA ALA A 30 -3.99 -11.46 1.42
C ALA A 30 -3.97 -9.95 1.14
N ALA A 31 -2.81 -9.38 0.80
CA ALA A 31 -2.69 -7.96 0.45
C ALA A 31 -3.48 -7.58 -0.81
N ALA A 32 -3.53 -8.47 -1.81
CA ALA A 32 -4.31 -8.28 -3.02
C ALA A 32 -5.81 -8.31 -2.74
N GLU A 33 -6.27 -9.27 -1.93
CA GLU A 33 -7.68 -9.37 -1.49
C GLU A 33 -8.11 -8.14 -0.70
N LEU A 34 -7.34 -7.72 0.31
CA LEU A 34 -7.60 -6.50 1.09
C LEU A 34 -7.65 -5.24 0.21
N THR A 35 -6.83 -5.18 -0.84
CA THR A 35 -6.87 -4.08 -1.80
C THR A 35 -8.14 -4.10 -2.65
N GLN A 36 -8.57 -5.28 -3.10
CA GLN A 36 -9.80 -5.46 -3.88
C GLN A 36 -11.05 -5.15 -3.04
N GLU A 37 -11.05 -5.51 -1.76
CA GLU A 37 -12.10 -5.21 -0.79
C GLU A 37 -12.12 -3.73 -0.36
N GLY A 38 -11.09 -2.96 -0.71
CA GLY A 38 -11.02 -1.52 -0.45
C GLY A 38 -10.49 -1.13 0.94
N PHE A 39 -9.90 -2.07 1.69
CA PHE A 39 -9.31 -1.80 3.01
C PHE A 39 -8.00 -1.00 2.95
N GLY A 40 -7.29 -1.05 1.82
CA GLY A 40 -6.00 -0.42 1.65
C GLY A 40 -5.55 -0.39 0.19
N LYS A 41 -4.38 0.19 -0.06
CA LYS A 41 -3.72 0.15 -1.38
C LYS A 41 -2.35 -0.48 -1.24
N MET A 42 -2.11 -1.53 -2.02
CA MET A 42 -0.76 -2.07 -2.19
C MET A 42 0.20 -1.01 -2.73
N PHE A 43 1.44 -1.03 -2.22
CA PHE A 43 2.48 -0.10 -2.59
C PHE A 43 3.84 -0.78 -2.76
N CYS A 44 4.70 -0.24 -3.63
CA CYS A 44 5.96 -0.88 -3.97
C CYS A 44 7.07 -0.52 -2.97
N LEU A 45 7.40 -1.47 -2.08
CA LEU A 45 8.54 -1.35 -1.16
C LEU A 45 9.88 -1.13 -1.89
N ALA A 46 10.07 -1.77 -3.06
CA ALA A 46 11.29 -1.61 -3.84
C ALA A 46 11.47 -0.18 -4.38
N GLY A 47 10.38 0.53 -4.69
CA GLY A 47 10.44 1.94 -5.10
C GLY A 47 10.90 2.87 -3.97
N ILE A 48 10.53 2.55 -2.73
CA ILE A 48 11.02 3.25 -1.53
C ILE A 48 12.51 2.96 -1.32
N GLY A 49 12.90 1.68 -1.35
CA GLY A 49 14.30 1.25 -1.19
C GLY A 49 15.23 1.79 -2.29
N GLY A 50 14.71 2.03 -3.50
CA GLY A 50 15.41 2.71 -4.58
C GLY A 50 15.45 4.24 -4.47
N HIS A 51 14.95 4.83 -3.37
CA HIS A 51 14.85 6.26 -3.15
C HIS A 51 14.19 7.04 -4.30
N LEU A 52 13.20 6.45 -4.97
CA LEU A 52 12.42 7.17 -5.96
C LEU A 52 11.60 8.24 -5.25
N SER A 53 11.81 9.51 -5.60
CA SER A 53 11.26 10.66 -4.87
C SER A 53 9.76 10.59 -4.64
N GLY A 54 8.99 10.22 -5.67
CA GLY A 54 7.54 10.02 -5.55
C GLY A 54 7.15 8.91 -4.58
N PHE A 55 7.88 7.79 -4.58
CA PHE A 55 7.58 6.65 -3.69
C PHE A 55 7.90 6.98 -2.23
N VAL A 56 9.04 7.63 -1.99
CA VAL A 56 9.42 8.08 -0.65
C VAL A 56 8.43 9.11 -0.13
N GLN A 57 7.98 10.04 -0.97
CA GLN A 57 7.02 11.05 -0.57
C GLN A 57 5.65 10.43 -0.25
N SER A 58 5.12 9.55 -1.10
CA SER A 58 3.86 8.84 -0.82
C SER A 58 3.91 8.02 0.48
N ALA A 59 5.05 7.41 0.80
CA ALA A 59 5.23 6.67 2.05
C ALA A 59 5.28 7.59 3.30
N LYS A 60 5.66 8.86 3.14
CA LYS A 60 5.64 9.87 4.21
C LYS A 60 4.26 10.49 4.41
N ASP A 61 3.50 10.62 3.33
CA ASP A 61 2.19 11.29 3.34
C ASP A 61 1.05 10.37 3.79
N VAL A 62 1.25 9.05 3.79
CA VAL A 62 0.22 8.10 4.21
C VAL A 62 0.02 8.16 5.73
N PRO A 63 -1.23 8.23 6.22
CA PRO A 63 -1.49 8.29 7.67
C PRO A 63 -1.24 6.96 8.37
N ALA A 64 -1.37 5.81 7.67
CA ALA A 64 -1.08 4.50 8.22
C ALA A 64 -0.45 3.55 7.20
N MET A 65 0.43 2.66 7.67
CA MET A 65 1.06 1.63 6.85
C MET A 65 1.13 0.29 7.58
N VAL A 66 0.95 -0.80 6.85
CA VAL A 66 1.20 -2.19 7.28
C VAL A 66 2.23 -2.82 6.34
N ALA A 67 3.18 -3.57 6.89
CA ALA A 67 4.31 -4.16 6.16
C ALA A 67 4.56 -5.61 6.56
#